data_AF-A0A6P5Z2I5-F1
#
_entry.id   AF-A0A6P5Z2I5-F1
#
_cell.length_a   1.000
_cell.length_b   1.000
_cell.length_c   1.000
_cell.angle_alpha   90.00
_cell.angle_beta   90.00
_cell.angle_gamma   90.00
#
_symmetry.space_group_name_H-M   'P 1'
#
loop_
_entity.id
_entity.type
_entity.pdbx_description
1 polymer ?
#
loop_
_entity_poly.entity_id
_entity_poly.type
_entity_poly.pdbx_seq_one_letter_code
_entity_poly.pdbx_strand_id
1 'polypeptide(L)'
;MAIPPSFASSFIHTEGGLATSLWKKFRKESLFSLYSPFAVSLASGTLKIDTFRHCIAQDVHFLKAFAQAYELAENFADDDDGKSAISELREGVLKQLKKHNSFVQEWGSDCVKESPVNSATLKYTEFLLATASGKIEGLTDLGALATPFEKTKIAAYTLGVMTPCMRLYAFLGREFRALLKPNERDHPYKKWIENYSSESFEASAQQTEDALDKLSVSLTGEELNIIEKLYHQAMKLEIEFFYAQPLTQPTVVPLTKEHDLTQDHLMIFSDFDLTCTVIDSSAMLAEIAIITAPTSDQSELEGQIARMSSADLRNTWDLLSTQYTEEYEQCIKSILPSEKAEFNYEALHKALEQVSDFEKRANSRVIESGVLKGLKLEDIKRAGELMILQDGCIGFFQKIVKNENLNANIHVISYCWCGDLIRAAFSSGGLDVLNIHTNEFNFEESVSTGEIVTKVQSPIDKIQAFNDILQDCSNDRNILTVYIGDTVGDLLCLLKADIGIVIDCSSSLRRLGRRYGVSFVPLLPALVEKQKQYAEGSSCIWKGKSGILYTVTSWADINAFFLGW
;
A
#
# COMPACT_ATOMS: atom_id res chain seq x y z
N MET A 1 -13.95 33.78 13.44
CA MET A 1 -14.86 32.72 13.92
C MET A 1 -15.78 32.33 12.78
N ALA A 2 -15.42 31.29 12.04
CA ALA A 2 -16.27 30.63 11.05
C ALA A 2 -16.43 29.19 11.52
N ILE A 3 -17.68 28.76 11.65
CA ILE A 3 -18.08 27.42 12.08
C ILE A 3 -17.63 26.43 10.99
N PRO A 4 -16.95 25.31 11.32
CA PRO A 4 -16.59 24.32 10.31
C PRO A 4 -17.87 23.63 9.79
N PRO A 5 -17.97 23.30 8.49
CA PRO A 5 -19.13 22.59 7.99
C PRO A 5 -19.16 21.19 8.62
N SER A 6 -20.35 20.79 9.05
CA SER A 6 -20.64 19.46 9.57
C SER A 6 -20.26 18.39 8.53
N PHE A 7 -19.70 17.28 9.02
CA PHE A 7 -19.51 16.04 8.26
C PHE A 7 -20.86 15.49 7.81
N ALA A 8 -21.44 16.05 6.75
CA ALA A 8 -22.43 15.38 5.95
C ALA A 8 -21.65 14.46 5.00
N SER A 9 -21.92 13.16 5.10
CA SER A 9 -21.36 12.12 4.23
C SER A 9 -21.57 12.50 2.76
N SER A 10 -20.52 13.05 2.14
CA SER A 10 -20.52 13.32 0.71
C SER A 10 -20.37 11.99 -0.02
N PHE A 11 -21.50 11.37 -0.37
CA PHE A 11 -21.54 10.49 -1.55
C PHE A 11 -21.26 11.40 -2.75
N ILE A 12 -19.97 11.60 -3.03
CA ILE A 12 -19.52 12.17 -4.28
C ILE A 12 -20.00 11.19 -5.34
N HIS A 13 -20.87 11.63 -6.25
CA HIS A 13 -21.09 10.96 -7.53
C HIS A 13 -19.75 10.93 -8.28
N THR A 14 -18.89 9.99 -7.94
CA THR A 14 -17.75 9.61 -8.76
C THR A 14 -18.30 9.09 -10.08
N GLU A 15 -17.75 9.51 -11.21
CA GLU A 15 -18.02 8.90 -12.51
C GLU A 15 -17.93 7.36 -12.39
N GLY A 16 -19.08 6.68 -12.43
CA GLY A 16 -19.25 5.24 -12.21
C GLY A 16 -20.42 4.90 -11.27
N GLY A 17 -21.03 3.73 -11.45
CA GLY A 17 -22.09 3.22 -10.57
C GLY A 17 -21.59 2.78 -9.19
N LEU A 18 -22.49 2.29 -8.32
CA LEU A 18 -22.19 1.84 -6.96
C LEU A 18 -21.06 0.82 -6.94
N ALA A 19 -21.13 -0.19 -7.81
CA ALA A 19 -20.13 -1.25 -7.89
C ALA A 19 -18.72 -0.71 -8.19
N THR A 20 -18.61 0.24 -9.12
CA THR A 20 -17.34 0.90 -9.45
C THR A 20 -16.79 1.70 -8.26
N SER A 21 -17.67 2.39 -7.52
CA SER A 21 -17.30 3.14 -6.32
C SER A 21 -16.77 2.21 -5.22
N LEU A 22 -17.48 1.09 -4.96
CA LEU A 22 -17.07 0.07 -3.99
C LEU A 22 -15.73 -0.58 -4.37
N TRP A 23 -15.55 -0.95 -5.64
CA TRP A 23 -14.27 -1.50 -6.12
C TRP A 23 -13.13 -0.51 -5.95
N LYS A 24 -13.31 0.78 -6.27
CA LYS A 24 -12.29 1.82 -6.06
C LYS A 24 -11.97 1.97 -4.57
N LYS A 25 -12.98 1.97 -3.70
CA LYS A 25 -12.85 2.13 -2.25
C LYS A 25 -12.09 0.97 -1.61
N PHE A 26 -12.40 -0.27 -2.00
CA PHE A 26 -11.78 -1.49 -1.47
C PHE A 26 -10.75 -2.10 -2.42
N ARG A 27 -10.13 -1.28 -3.28
CA ARG A 27 -9.11 -1.75 -4.23
C ARG A 27 -7.87 -2.25 -3.48
N LYS A 28 -7.56 -1.67 -2.32
CA LYS A 28 -6.39 -2.01 -1.52
C LYS A 28 -6.43 -3.46 -1.05
N GLU A 29 -7.61 -3.96 -0.73
CA GLU A 29 -7.90 -5.33 -0.33
C GLU A 29 -7.45 -6.32 -1.41
N SER A 30 -7.66 -5.98 -2.69
CA SER A 30 -7.24 -6.83 -3.82
C SER A 30 -5.71 -7.02 -3.90
N LEU A 31 -4.92 -6.08 -3.37
CA LEU A 31 -3.47 -6.22 -3.33
C LEU A 31 -3.06 -7.36 -2.39
N PHE A 32 -3.73 -7.55 -1.26
CA PHE A 32 -3.41 -8.65 -0.35
C PHE A 32 -3.61 -10.02 -1.01
N SER A 33 -4.61 -10.16 -1.87
CA SER A 33 -4.80 -11.37 -2.69
C SER A 33 -3.69 -11.55 -3.72
N LEU A 34 -3.27 -10.48 -4.42
CA LEU A 34 -2.18 -10.52 -5.40
C LEU A 34 -0.83 -10.94 -4.79
N TYR A 35 -0.53 -10.42 -3.60
CA TYR A 35 0.69 -10.73 -2.86
C TYR A 35 0.55 -11.99 -1.99
N SER A 36 -0.59 -12.68 -2.04
CA SER A 36 -0.74 -13.92 -1.30
C SER A 36 0.30 -14.94 -1.77
N PRO A 37 0.82 -15.80 -0.87
CA PRO A 37 1.82 -16.79 -1.25
C PRO A 37 1.30 -17.77 -2.32
N PHE A 38 -0.01 -18.02 -2.33
CA PHE A 38 -0.69 -18.78 -3.39
C PHE A 38 -0.62 -18.06 -4.74
N ALA A 39 -1.02 -16.79 -4.80
CA ALA A 39 -1.04 -15.99 -6.03
C ALA A 39 0.37 -15.84 -6.64
N VAL A 40 1.37 -15.49 -5.83
CA VAL A 40 2.75 -15.34 -6.30
C VAL A 40 3.31 -16.68 -6.80
N SER A 41 3.02 -17.79 -6.11
CA SER A 41 3.40 -19.14 -6.57
C SER A 41 2.68 -19.53 -7.88
N LEU A 42 1.41 -19.17 -8.03
CA LEU A 42 0.61 -19.47 -9.22
C LEU A 42 1.12 -18.67 -10.42
N ALA A 43 1.32 -17.36 -10.26
CA ALA A 43 1.84 -16.47 -11.29
C ALA A 43 3.28 -16.79 -11.71
N SER A 44 4.07 -17.37 -10.79
CA SER A 44 5.42 -17.88 -11.11
C SER A 44 5.41 -19.26 -11.74
N GLY A 45 4.28 -19.97 -11.78
CA GLY A 45 4.23 -21.35 -12.28
C GLY A 45 4.92 -22.37 -11.37
N THR A 46 5.31 -21.97 -10.16
CA THR A 46 6.01 -22.82 -9.17
C THR A 46 5.08 -23.41 -8.12
N LEU A 47 3.80 -23.01 -8.11
CA LEU A 47 2.78 -23.60 -7.25
C LEU A 47 2.78 -25.13 -7.43
N LYS A 48 2.71 -25.87 -6.33
CA LYS A 48 2.55 -27.32 -6.41
C LYS A 48 1.15 -27.65 -6.93
N ILE A 49 1.08 -28.61 -7.85
CA ILE A 49 -0.19 -28.99 -8.49
C ILE A 49 -1.25 -29.44 -7.48
N ASP A 50 -0.87 -30.07 -6.37
CA ASP A 50 -1.82 -30.52 -5.35
C ASP A 50 -2.47 -29.35 -4.60
N THR A 51 -1.74 -28.26 -4.35
CA THR A 51 -2.32 -27.02 -3.80
C THR A 51 -3.30 -26.39 -4.78
N PHE A 52 -2.94 -26.34 -6.07
CA PHE A 52 -3.84 -25.84 -7.11
C PHE A 52 -5.12 -26.68 -7.20
N ARG A 53 -4.99 -28.01 -7.21
CA ARG A 53 -6.13 -28.95 -7.19
C ARG A 53 -7.02 -28.74 -5.98
N HIS A 54 -6.44 -28.55 -4.79
CA HIS A 54 -7.21 -28.24 -3.58
C HIS A 54 -8.02 -26.95 -3.74
N CYS A 55 -7.40 -25.87 -4.23
CA CYS A 55 -8.09 -24.60 -4.49
C CYS A 55 -9.27 -24.78 -5.45
N ILE A 56 -9.06 -25.47 -6.57
CA ILE A 56 -10.12 -25.75 -7.56
C ILE A 56 -11.21 -26.66 -6.98
N ALA A 57 -10.87 -27.61 -6.12
CA ALA A 57 -11.86 -28.45 -5.43
C ALA A 57 -12.75 -27.63 -4.48
N GLN A 58 -12.18 -26.65 -3.76
CA GLN A 58 -12.94 -25.73 -2.92
C GLN A 58 -13.87 -24.82 -3.74
N ASP A 59 -13.45 -24.41 -4.94
CA ASP A 59 -14.24 -23.56 -5.85
C ASP A 59 -15.60 -24.17 -6.24
N VAL A 60 -15.74 -25.51 -6.24
CA VAL A 60 -17.05 -26.17 -6.45
C VAL A 60 -18.07 -25.75 -5.40
N HIS A 61 -17.63 -25.60 -4.15
CA HIS A 61 -18.53 -25.21 -3.05
C HIS A 61 -18.99 -23.76 -3.21
N PHE A 62 -18.10 -22.88 -3.69
CA PHE A 62 -18.46 -21.52 -4.07
C PHE A 62 -19.47 -21.50 -5.22
N LEU A 63 -19.22 -22.21 -6.31
CA LEU A 63 -20.14 -22.26 -7.45
C LEU A 63 -21.54 -22.80 -7.05
N LYS A 64 -21.60 -23.81 -6.18
CA LYS A 64 -22.87 -24.33 -5.64
C LYS A 64 -23.58 -23.28 -4.77
N ALA A 65 -22.86 -22.62 -3.87
CA ALA A 65 -23.43 -21.57 -3.02
C ALA A 65 -23.89 -20.36 -3.84
N PHE A 66 -23.13 -19.96 -4.86
CA PHE A 66 -23.47 -18.87 -5.78
C PHE A 66 -24.74 -19.19 -6.56
N ALA A 67 -24.89 -20.41 -7.09
CA ALA A 67 -26.10 -20.82 -7.79
C ALA A 67 -27.34 -20.79 -6.90
N GLN A 68 -27.20 -21.19 -5.62
CA GLN A 68 -28.27 -21.11 -4.62
C GLN A 68 -28.57 -19.66 -4.20
N ALA A 69 -27.54 -18.84 -4.02
CA ALA A 69 -27.70 -17.44 -3.66
C ALA A 69 -28.41 -16.65 -4.76
N TYR A 70 -28.08 -16.89 -6.04
CA TYR A 70 -28.80 -16.30 -7.16
C TYR A 70 -30.25 -16.77 -7.23
N GLU A 71 -30.54 -18.06 -6.98
CA GLU A 71 -31.92 -18.54 -6.91
C GLU A 71 -32.74 -17.82 -5.83
N LEU A 72 -32.16 -17.62 -4.65
CA LEU A 72 -32.80 -16.87 -3.57
C LEU A 72 -32.98 -15.39 -3.96
N ALA A 73 -31.95 -14.75 -4.52
CA ALA A 73 -32.00 -13.36 -4.96
C ALA A 73 -33.06 -13.14 -6.06
N GLU A 74 -33.19 -14.07 -7.00
CA GLU A 74 -34.20 -14.05 -8.06
C GLU A 74 -35.63 -14.06 -7.47
N ASN A 75 -35.88 -14.89 -6.45
CA ASN A 75 -37.16 -14.95 -5.77
C ASN A 75 -37.52 -13.65 -5.03
N PHE A 76 -36.51 -12.86 -4.67
CA PHE A 76 -36.69 -11.61 -3.96
C PHE A 76 -36.71 -10.38 -4.87
N ALA A 77 -36.21 -10.44 -6.10
CA ALA A 77 -36.19 -9.27 -7.00
C ALA A 77 -37.59 -8.66 -7.25
N ASP A 78 -37.63 -7.33 -7.32
CA ASP A 78 -38.87 -6.53 -7.38
C ASP A 78 -39.58 -6.63 -8.74
N ASP A 79 -38.80 -6.46 -9.82
CA ASP A 79 -39.30 -6.42 -11.20
C ASP A 79 -38.75 -7.59 -12.06
N ASP A 80 -39.40 -7.80 -13.20
CA ASP A 80 -39.06 -8.89 -14.14
C ASP A 80 -37.69 -8.68 -14.82
N ASP A 81 -37.22 -7.44 -14.94
CA ASP A 81 -35.92 -7.13 -15.52
C ASP A 81 -34.79 -7.55 -14.57
N GLY A 82 -34.93 -7.28 -13.28
CA GLY A 82 -34.02 -7.71 -12.22
C GLY A 82 -33.99 -9.22 -12.06
N LYS A 83 -35.15 -9.89 -12.12
CA LYS A 83 -35.24 -11.36 -12.15
C LYS A 83 -34.51 -11.95 -13.35
N SER A 84 -34.75 -11.39 -14.54
CA SER A 84 -34.10 -11.85 -15.76
C SER A 84 -32.58 -11.68 -15.69
N ALA A 85 -32.08 -10.54 -15.20
CA ALA A 85 -30.65 -10.30 -15.02
C ALA A 85 -30.02 -11.30 -14.04
N ILE A 86 -30.66 -11.58 -12.90
CA ILE A 86 -30.16 -12.57 -11.92
C ILE A 86 -30.20 -13.98 -12.49
N SER A 87 -31.25 -14.33 -13.23
CA SER A 87 -31.40 -15.63 -13.87
C SER A 87 -30.29 -15.90 -14.89
N GLU A 88 -29.92 -14.89 -15.70
CA GLU A 88 -28.78 -14.97 -16.63
C GLU A 88 -27.46 -15.22 -15.90
N LEU A 89 -27.21 -14.52 -14.78
CA LEU A 89 -26.03 -14.73 -13.94
C LEU A 89 -26.00 -16.15 -13.36
N ARG A 90 -27.14 -16.64 -12.86
CA ARG A 90 -27.32 -18.00 -12.36
C ARG A 90 -27.00 -19.04 -13.43
N GLU A 91 -27.51 -18.86 -14.65
CA GLU A 91 -27.19 -19.74 -15.77
C GLU A 91 -25.68 -19.77 -16.07
N GLY A 92 -25.01 -18.62 -16.00
CA GLY A 92 -23.56 -18.50 -16.15
C GLY A 92 -22.82 -19.41 -15.16
N VAL A 93 -23.16 -19.32 -13.87
CA VAL A 93 -22.57 -20.16 -12.81
C VAL A 93 -22.89 -21.64 -13.04
N LEU A 94 -24.11 -22.00 -13.40
CA LEU A 94 -24.48 -23.40 -13.67
C LEU A 94 -23.74 -23.96 -14.89
N LYS A 95 -23.49 -23.15 -15.93
CA LYS A 95 -22.65 -23.53 -17.07
C LYS A 95 -21.20 -23.74 -16.63
N GLN A 96 -20.65 -22.89 -15.75
CA GLN A 96 -19.31 -23.07 -15.19
C GLN A 96 -19.20 -24.31 -14.32
N LEU A 97 -20.18 -24.58 -13.46
CA LEU A 97 -20.22 -25.80 -12.62
C LEU A 97 -20.20 -27.09 -13.47
N LYS A 98 -20.90 -27.10 -14.62
CA LYS A 98 -20.84 -28.21 -15.58
C LYS A 98 -19.46 -28.37 -16.21
N LYS A 99 -18.80 -27.25 -16.55
CA LYS A 99 -17.43 -27.23 -17.10
C LYS A 99 -16.37 -27.59 -16.07
N HIS A 100 -16.59 -27.26 -14.80
CA HIS A 100 -15.67 -27.52 -13.70
C HIS A 100 -15.32 -29.02 -13.62
N ASN A 101 -16.31 -29.89 -13.75
CA ASN A 101 -16.10 -31.34 -13.81
C ASN A 101 -15.14 -31.77 -14.93
N SER A 102 -15.24 -31.18 -16.12
CA SER A 102 -14.32 -31.45 -17.23
C SER A 102 -12.94 -30.82 -17.03
N PHE A 103 -12.88 -29.64 -16.39
CA PHE A 103 -11.64 -28.94 -16.08
C PHE A 103 -10.82 -29.73 -15.05
N VAL A 104 -11.44 -30.19 -13.96
CA VAL A 104 -10.79 -31.03 -12.94
C VAL A 104 -10.24 -32.33 -13.52
N GLN A 105 -10.98 -32.98 -14.42
CA GLN A 105 -10.52 -34.19 -15.09
C GLN A 105 -9.22 -33.97 -15.89
N GLU A 106 -9.06 -32.80 -16.50
CA GLU A 106 -7.87 -32.43 -17.28
C GLU A 106 -6.61 -32.26 -16.39
N TRP A 107 -6.77 -31.86 -15.13
CA TRP A 107 -5.67 -31.65 -14.19
C TRP A 107 -5.35 -32.88 -13.32
N GLY A 108 -5.95 -34.05 -13.59
CA GLY A 108 -5.67 -35.32 -12.92
C GLY A 108 -6.88 -35.91 -12.19
N SER A 109 -7.13 -37.20 -12.41
CA SER A 109 -8.40 -37.88 -12.12
C SER A 109 -8.64 -38.27 -10.65
N ASP A 110 -7.68 -38.08 -9.74
CA ASP A 110 -7.84 -38.45 -8.32
C ASP A 110 -8.69 -37.44 -7.50
N CYS A 111 -9.13 -36.35 -8.11
CA CYS A 111 -9.87 -35.25 -7.48
C CYS A 111 -11.38 -35.50 -7.21
N VAL A 112 -11.89 -36.72 -7.41
CA VAL A 112 -13.31 -37.06 -7.12
C VAL A 112 -13.48 -37.69 -5.73
N LYS A 113 -12.56 -37.42 -4.80
CA LYS A 113 -12.88 -37.54 -3.38
C LYS A 113 -13.35 -36.16 -2.95
N GLU A 114 -14.59 -36.05 -2.46
CA GLU A 114 -15.09 -34.84 -1.83
C GLU A 114 -14.06 -34.36 -0.81
N SER A 115 -13.28 -33.34 -1.17
CA SER A 115 -12.37 -32.71 -0.21
C SER A 115 -13.27 -32.07 0.84
N PRO A 116 -12.98 -32.25 2.14
CA PRO A 116 -13.71 -31.52 3.15
C PRO A 116 -13.62 -30.02 2.87
N VAL A 117 -14.73 -29.31 3.11
CA VAL A 117 -14.78 -27.86 2.97
C VAL A 117 -13.84 -27.26 4.01
N ASN A 118 -12.91 -26.40 3.57
CA ASN A 118 -12.02 -25.72 4.48
C ASN A 118 -12.74 -24.58 5.21
N SER A 119 -12.17 -24.10 6.32
CA SER A 119 -12.83 -23.09 7.15
C SER A 119 -13.08 -21.78 6.39
N ALA A 120 -12.18 -21.34 5.51
CA ALA A 120 -12.35 -20.08 4.77
C ALA A 120 -13.49 -20.17 3.76
N THR A 121 -13.55 -21.27 3.00
CA THR A 121 -14.65 -21.55 2.06
C THR A 121 -15.99 -21.66 2.79
N LEU A 122 -16.01 -22.33 3.95
CA LEU A 122 -17.22 -22.45 4.76
C LEU A 122 -17.72 -21.07 5.23
N LYS A 123 -16.85 -20.26 5.86
CA LYS A 123 -17.20 -18.92 6.34
C LYS A 123 -17.85 -18.06 5.25
N TYR A 124 -17.27 -18.06 4.06
CA TYR A 124 -17.79 -17.22 2.98
C TYR A 124 -19.08 -17.80 2.39
N THR A 125 -19.14 -19.09 2.09
CA THR A 125 -20.37 -19.69 1.57
C THR A 125 -21.54 -19.55 2.56
N GLU A 126 -21.31 -19.70 3.86
CA GLU A 126 -22.31 -19.45 4.91
C GLU A 126 -22.71 -17.96 4.98
N PHE A 127 -21.75 -17.04 4.94
CA PHE A 127 -22.03 -15.60 4.92
C PHE A 127 -22.89 -15.19 3.72
N LEU A 128 -22.57 -15.71 2.53
CA LEU A 128 -23.34 -15.47 1.31
C LEU A 128 -24.76 -16.03 1.43
N LEU A 129 -24.92 -17.29 1.84
CA LEU A 129 -26.23 -17.93 1.93
C LEU A 129 -27.09 -17.33 3.05
N ALA A 130 -26.48 -16.92 4.16
CA ALA A 130 -27.16 -16.18 5.22
C ALA A 130 -27.71 -14.86 4.69
N THR A 131 -26.87 -14.07 3.99
CA THR A 131 -27.28 -12.81 3.34
C THR A 131 -28.41 -13.04 2.34
N ALA A 132 -28.28 -14.04 1.47
CA ALA A 132 -29.29 -14.39 0.46
C ALA A 132 -30.61 -14.88 1.06
N SER A 133 -30.57 -15.43 2.27
CA SER A 133 -31.77 -15.82 3.04
C SER A 133 -32.37 -14.67 3.86
N GLY A 134 -31.81 -13.46 3.77
CA GLY A 134 -32.23 -12.29 4.54
C GLY A 134 -31.68 -12.22 5.97
N LYS A 135 -30.75 -13.10 6.35
CA LYS A 135 -30.09 -13.07 7.66
C LYS A 135 -28.85 -12.19 7.60
N ILE A 136 -29.03 -10.89 7.82
CA ILE A 136 -27.94 -9.91 7.80
C ILE A 136 -27.68 -9.44 9.24
N GLU A 137 -26.46 -9.68 9.74
CA GLU A 137 -26.05 -9.26 11.08
C GLU A 137 -26.17 -7.74 11.24
N GLY A 138 -26.77 -7.30 12.36
CA GLY A 138 -26.99 -5.89 12.67
C GLY A 138 -28.28 -5.28 12.09
N LEU A 139 -29.02 -5.98 11.22
CA LEU A 139 -30.38 -5.57 10.82
C LEU A 139 -31.48 -6.09 11.76
N THR A 140 -31.17 -7.04 12.65
CA THR A 140 -32.16 -7.73 13.50
C THR A 140 -32.89 -6.82 14.50
N ASP A 141 -32.33 -5.64 14.82
CA ASP A 141 -32.95 -4.67 15.74
C ASP A 141 -33.93 -3.68 15.05
N LEU A 142 -33.95 -3.64 13.71
CA LEU A 142 -34.88 -2.82 12.92
C LEU A 142 -35.96 -3.70 12.27
N GLY A 143 -36.81 -4.38 13.07
CA GLY A 143 -38.06 -5.01 12.59
C GLY A 143 -37.95 -5.81 11.27
N ALA A 144 -36.84 -6.53 11.11
CA ALA A 144 -36.21 -6.87 9.84
C ALA A 144 -37.09 -7.58 8.79
N LEU A 145 -37.10 -7.04 7.56
CA LEU A 145 -37.57 -7.69 6.31
C LEU A 145 -38.99 -8.28 6.39
N ALA A 146 -39.88 -7.66 7.17
CA ALA A 146 -41.22 -8.17 7.39
C ALA A 146 -42.13 -7.96 6.17
N THR A 147 -41.90 -6.89 5.41
CA THR A 147 -42.74 -6.53 4.27
C THR A 147 -42.21 -7.08 2.94
N PRO A 148 -43.08 -7.35 1.95
CA PRO A 148 -42.64 -7.75 0.60
C PRO A 148 -41.66 -6.76 -0.04
N PHE A 149 -41.84 -5.45 0.20
CA PHE A 149 -40.97 -4.40 -0.32
C PHE A 149 -39.57 -4.40 0.32
N GLU A 150 -39.45 -4.72 1.61
CA GLU A 150 -38.12 -4.82 2.23
C GLU A 150 -37.36 -6.06 1.76
N LYS A 151 -38.07 -7.13 1.42
CA LYS A 151 -37.47 -8.35 0.88
C LYS A 151 -36.81 -8.14 -0.46
N THR A 152 -37.23 -7.15 -1.27
CA THR A 152 -36.61 -6.89 -2.57
C THR A 152 -35.17 -6.38 -2.47
N LYS A 153 -34.82 -5.78 -1.32
CA LYS A 153 -33.47 -5.32 -1.00
C LYS A 153 -32.48 -6.48 -0.83
N ILE A 154 -32.97 -7.67 -0.48
CA ILE A 154 -32.13 -8.88 -0.32
C ILE A 154 -31.41 -9.21 -1.62
N ALA A 155 -32.04 -9.01 -2.77
CA ALA A 155 -31.40 -9.25 -4.07
C ALA A 155 -30.17 -8.33 -4.26
N ALA A 156 -30.31 -7.03 -3.95
CA ALA A 156 -29.20 -6.07 -3.99
C ALA A 156 -28.10 -6.42 -2.98
N TYR A 157 -28.45 -6.79 -1.75
CA TYR A 157 -27.49 -7.22 -0.72
C TYR A 157 -26.73 -8.48 -1.11
N THR A 158 -27.42 -9.44 -1.72
CA THR A 158 -26.81 -10.68 -2.22
C THR A 158 -25.81 -10.38 -3.33
N LEU A 159 -26.19 -9.55 -4.31
CA LEU A 159 -25.24 -9.09 -5.33
C LEU A 159 -24.07 -8.31 -4.71
N GLY A 160 -24.30 -7.49 -3.69
CA GLY A 160 -23.26 -6.81 -2.94
C GLY A 160 -22.17 -7.73 -2.39
N VAL A 161 -22.55 -8.94 -1.96
CA VAL A 161 -21.62 -9.99 -1.49
C VAL A 161 -20.93 -10.72 -2.65
N MET A 162 -21.61 -10.93 -3.78
CA MET A 162 -21.09 -11.73 -4.90
C MET A 162 -20.22 -10.94 -5.88
N THR A 163 -20.53 -9.66 -6.10
CA THR A 163 -19.79 -8.76 -7.00
C THR A 163 -18.28 -8.72 -6.75
N PRO A 164 -17.77 -8.59 -5.49
CA PRO A 164 -16.33 -8.54 -5.26
C PRO A 164 -15.60 -9.78 -5.73
N CYS A 165 -16.19 -10.98 -5.60
CA CYS A 165 -15.62 -12.23 -6.12
C CYS A 165 -15.37 -12.12 -7.63
N MET A 166 -16.42 -11.81 -8.39
CA MET A 166 -16.36 -11.74 -9.86
C MET A 166 -15.34 -10.69 -10.32
N ARG A 167 -15.36 -9.50 -9.72
CA ARG A 167 -14.44 -8.42 -10.07
C ARG A 167 -13.00 -8.75 -9.67
N LEU A 168 -12.77 -9.34 -8.50
CA LEU A 168 -11.43 -9.71 -8.03
C LEU A 168 -10.79 -10.74 -8.96
N TYR A 169 -11.50 -11.80 -9.35
CA TYR A 169 -10.95 -12.82 -10.25
C TYR A 169 -10.63 -12.24 -11.64
N ALA A 170 -11.47 -11.35 -12.18
CA ALA A 170 -11.17 -10.66 -13.44
C ALA A 170 -9.90 -9.79 -13.32
N PHE A 171 -9.75 -9.09 -12.20
CA PHE A 171 -8.56 -8.30 -11.89
C PHE A 171 -7.31 -9.19 -11.78
N LEU A 172 -7.33 -10.24 -10.95
CA LEU A 172 -6.21 -11.18 -10.79
C LEU A 172 -5.80 -11.83 -12.12
N GLY A 173 -6.77 -12.24 -12.93
CA GLY A 173 -6.53 -12.80 -14.25
C GLY A 173 -5.74 -11.86 -15.14
N ARG A 174 -6.13 -10.57 -15.21
CA ARG A 174 -5.41 -9.55 -16.00
C ARG A 174 -4.01 -9.28 -15.47
N GLU A 175 -3.84 -9.16 -14.15
CA GLU A 175 -2.52 -8.94 -13.53
C GLU A 175 -1.59 -10.11 -13.80
N PHE A 176 -2.05 -11.36 -13.62
CA PHE A 176 -1.24 -12.55 -13.93
C PHE A 176 -0.95 -12.68 -15.42
N ARG A 177 -1.89 -12.31 -16.30
CA ARG A 177 -1.67 -12.29 -17.75
C ARG A 177 -0.55 -11.33 -18.13
N ALA A 178 -0.47 -10.17 -17.48
CA ALA A 178 0.61 -9.19 -17.70
C ALA A 178 1.98 -9.69 -17.23
N LEU A 179 2.02 -10.67 -16.32
CA LEU A 179 3.24 -11.28 -15.79
C LEU A 179 3.79 -12.43 -16.64
N LEU A 180 2.98 -13.00 -17.55
CA LEU A 180 3.43 -14.07 -18.44
C LEU A 180 4.43 -13.55 -19.46
N LYS A 181 5.55 -14.26 -19.65
CA LYS A 181 6.52 -13.87 -20.70
C LYS A 181 5.89 -14.14 -22.08
N PRO A 182 6.07 -13.25 -23.09
CA PRO A 182 5.42 -13.39 -24.41
C PRO A 182 5.62 -14.73 -25.13
N ASN A 183 6.72 -15.44 -24.82
CA ASN A 183 7.08 -16.73 -25.42
C ASN A 183 6.97 -17.93 -24.44
N GLU A 184 6.39 -17.73 -23.26
CA GLU A 184 6.20 -18.80 -22.27
C GLU A 184 5.03 -19.70 -22.71
N ARG A 185 5.36 -20.77 -23.45
CA ARG A 185 4.35 -21.74 -23.92
C ARG A 185 3.96 -22.74 -22.84
N ASP A 186 4.86 -23.02 -21.91
CA ASP A 186 4.77 -24.15 -20.98
C ASP A 186 4.35 -23.76 -19.54
N HIS A 187 3.75 -22.58 -19.35
CA HIS A 187 3.33 -22.15 -18.01
C HIS A 187 2.21 -23.09 -17.48
N PRO A 188 2.41 -23.78 -16.33
CA PRO A 188 1.49 -24.80 -15.86
C PRO A 188 0.07 -24.30 -15.64
N TYR A 189 -0.15 -23.03 -15.30
CA TYR A 189 -1.49 -22.49 -15.01
C TYR A 189 -2.05 -21.58 -16.11
N LYS A 190 -1.49 -21.63 -17.32
CA LYS A 190 -1.84 -20.71 -18.41
C LYS A 190 -3.33 -20.66 -18.73
N LYS A 191 -3.99 -21.83 -18.80
CA LYS A 191 -5.42 -21.93 -19.09
C LYS A 191 -6.29 -21.24 -18.05
N TRP A 192 -5.93 -21.38 -16.77
CA TRP A 192 -6.62 -20.71 -15.68
C TRP A 192 -6.49 -19.20 -15.83
N ILE A 193 -5.26 -18.71 -16.04
CA ILE A 193 -4.99 -17.27 -16.24
C ILE A 193 -5.77 -16.74 -17.45
N GLU A 194 -5.73 -17.43 -18.59
CA GLU A 194 -6.43 -17.04 -19.82
C GLU A 194 -7.95 -17.02 -19.67
N ASN A 195 -8.52 -17.92 -18.87
CA ASN A 195 -9.96 -17.93 -18.59
C ASN A 195 -10.40 -16.68 -17.82
N TYR A 196 -9.70 -16.33 -16.72
CA TYR A 196 -10.06 -15.18 -15.90
C TYR A 196 -9.62 -13.84 -16.49
N SER A 197 -8.65 -13.84 -17.41
CA SER A 197 -8.24 -12.64 -18.16
C SER A 197 -9.02 -12.44 -19.46
N SER A 198 -10.03 -13.27 -19.76
CA SER A 198 -10.75 -13.21 -21.04
C SER A 198 -11.79 -12.10 -21.06
N GLU A 199 -12.10 -11.59 -22.24
CA GLU A 199 -13.19 -10.63 -22.44
C GLU A 199 -14.55 -11.20 -22.00
N SER A 200 -14.74 -12.52 -22.12
CA SER A 200 -16.00 -13.14 -21.68
C SER A 200 -16.14 -13.14 -20.15
N PHE A 201 -15.05 -13.35 -19.40
CA PHE A 201 -15.09 -13.29 -17.94
C PHE A 201 -15.24 -11.86 -17.44
N GLU A 202 -14.54 -10.90 -18.09
CA GLU A 202 -14.72 -9.47 -17.84
C GLU A 202 -16.18 -9.05 -18.06
N ALA A 203 -16.82 -9.51 -19.14
CA ALA A 203 -18.24 -9.24 -19.41
C ALA A 203 -19.16 -9.82 -18.32
N SER A 204 -18.87 -11.00 -17.77
CA SER A 204 -19.63 -11.57 -16.65
C SER A 204 -19.45 -10.78 -15.35
N ALA A 205 -18.23 -10.29 -15.08
CA ALA A 205 -17.98 -9.40 -13.95
C ALA A 205 -18.77 -8.10 -14.11
N GLN A 206 -18.71 -7.47 -15.29
CA GLN A 206 -19.47 -6.25 -15.60
C GLN A 206 -20.98 -6.47 -15.50
N GLN A 207 -21.50 -7.60 -15.99
CA GLN A 207 -22.93 -7.93 -15.88
C GLN A 207 -23.39 -8.02 -14.41
N THR A 208 -22.54 -8.56 -13.53
CA THR A 208 -22.83 -8.64 -12.09
C THR A 208 -22.85 -7.25 -11.45
N GLU A 209 -21.93 -6.38 -11.85
CA GLU A 209 -21.87 -4.98 -11.40
C GLU A 209 -23.07 -4.18 -11.88
N ASP A 210 -23.43 -4.30 -13.16
CA ASP A 210 -24.59 -3.62 -13.75
C ASP A 210 -25.89 -4.04 -13.06
N ALA A 211 -26.01 -5.32 -12.70
CA ALA A 211 -27.15 -5.83 -11.95
C ALA A 211 -27.19 -5.26 -10.52
N LEU A 212 -26.05 -5.16 -9.83
CA LEU A 212 -25.97 -4.51 -8.51
C LEU A 212 -26.35 -3.03 -8.61
N ASP A 213 -25.82 -2.31 -9.59
CA ASP A 213 -26.09 -0.90 -9.80
C ASP A 213 -27.59 -0.67 -10.02
N LYS A 214 -28.22 -1.44 -10.91
CA LYS A 214 -29.67 -1.38 -11.17
C LYS A 214 -30.50 -1.63 -9.91
N LEU A 215 -30.21 -2.71 -9.17
CA LEU A 215 -30.96 -3.05 -7.96
C LEU A 215 -30.72 -2.06 -6.80
N SER A 216 -29.69 -1.23 -6.89
CA SER A 216 -29.35 -0.24 -5.87
C SER A 216 -29.97 1.15 -6.09
N VAL A 217 -30.59 1.42 -7.26
CA VAL A 217 -31.09 2.75 -7.65
C VAL A 217 -32.13 3.31 -6.67
N SER A 218 -33.01 2.45 -6.14
CA SER A 218 -34.10 2.84 -5.24
C SER A 218 -33.70 2.83 -3.75
N LEU A 219 -32.46 2.48 -3.43
CA LEU A 219 -31.99 2.34 -2.05
C LEU A 219 -31.62 3.68 -1.43
N THR A 220 -31.88 3.79 -0.14
CA THR A 220 -31.47 4.92 0.71
C THR A 220 -29.98 4.86 1.04
N GLY A 221 -29.41 5.98 1.52
CA GLY A 221 -28.00 6.03 1.92
C GLY A 221 -27.63 5.03 3.02
N GLU A 222 -28.55 4.71 3.93
CA GLU A 222 -28.33 3.70 4.98
C GLU A 222 -28.24 2.28 4.40
N GLU A 223 -29.07 1.99 3.40
CA GLU A 223 -29.09 0.69 2.71
C GLU A 223 -27.88 0.49 1.79
N LEU A 224 -27.43 1.57 1.14
CA LEU A 224 -26.17 1.56 0.39
C LEU A 224 -24.97 1.31 1.32
N ASN A 225 -24.98 1.87 2.53
CA ASN A 225 -23.95 1.60 3.54
C ASN A 225 -23.97 0.13 4.02
N ILE A 226 -25.13 -0.54 4.02
CA ILE A 226 -25.20 -1.98 4.28
C ILE A 226 -24.52 -2.76 3.16
N ILE A 227 -24.80 -2.43 1.89
CA ILE A 227 -24.10 -3.04 0.73
C ILE A 227 -22.60 -2.84 0.85
N GLU A 228 -22.15 -1.64 1.21
CA GLU A 228 -20.74 -1.34 1.38
C GLU A 228 -20.06 -2.26 2.41
N LYS A 229 -20.69 -2.45 3.58
CA LYS A 229 -20.18 -3.35 4.62
C LYS A 229 -20.15 -4.80 4.16
N LEU A 230 -21.19 -5.26 3.48
CA LEU A 230 -21.28 -6.61 2.92
C LEU A 230 -20.19 -6.86 1.87
N TYR A 231 -20.01 -5.91 0.95
CA TYR A 231 -18.98 -5.95 -0.09
C TYR A 231 -17.58 -6.03 0.52
N HIS A 232 -17.29 -5.17 1.51
CA HIS A 232 -16.01 -5.16 2.20
C HIS A 232 -15.75 -6.48 2.94
N GLN A 233 -16.77 -7.03 3.62
CA GLN A 233 -16.64 -8.32 4.29
C GLN A 233 -16.39 -9.46 3.30
N ALA A 234 -17.06 -9.45 2.14
CA ALA A 234 -16.81 -10.42 1.08
C ALA A 234 -15.38 -10.32 0.52
N MET A 235 -14.85 -9.10 0.33
CA MET A 235 -13.44 -8.89 -0.05
C MET A 235 -12.47 -9.48 0.98
N LYS A 236 -12.72 -9.31 2.28
CA LYS A 236 -11.90 -9.92 3.33
C LYS A 236 -11.93 -11.45 3.29
N LEU A 237 -13.10 -12.02 3.08
CA LEU A 237 -13.29 -13.46 2.98
C LEU A 237 -12.62 -14.07 1.73
N GLU A 238 -12.58 -13.34 0.62
CA GLU A 238 -11.78 -13.71 -0.55
C GLU A 238 -10.28 -13.76 -0.23
N ILE A 239 -9.78 -12.76 0.51
CA ILE A 239 -8.38 -12.78 0.93
C ILE A 239 -8.12 -13.96 1.86
N GLU A 240 -8.99 -14.22 2.85
CA GLU A 240 -8.91 -15.42 3.71
C GLU A 240 -8.81 -16.70 2.88
N PHE A 241 -9.61 -16.80 1.81
CA PHE A 241 -9.61 -17.97 0.95
C PHE A 241 -8.24 -18.19 0.28
N PHE A 242 -7.60 -17.15 -0.24
CA PHE A 242 -6.26 -17.28 -0.85
C PHE A 242 -5.17 -17.61 0.18
N TYR A 243 -5.25 -17.08 1.40
CA TYR A 243 -4.27 -17.36 2.46
C TYR A 243 -4.49 -18.71 3.14
N ALA A 244 -5.71 -19.27 3.10
CA ALA A 244 -6.03 -20.58 3.66
C ALA A 244 -5.57 -21.75 2.78
N GLN A 245 -5.03 -21.50 1.58
CA GLN A 245 -4.58 -22.58 0.70
C GLN A 245 -3.36 -23.31 1.28
N PRO A 246 -3.34 -24.66 1.26
CA PRO A 246 -2.27 -25.43 1.85
C PRO A 246 -0.99 -25.31 1.02
N LEU A 247 0.00 -24.59 1.53
CA LEU A 247 1.29 -24.39 0.85
C LEU A 247 2.37 -25.20 1.56
N THR A 248 2.94 -26.17 0.84
CA THR A 248 4.06 -26.97 1.33
C THR A 248 5.38 -26.62 0.64
N GLN A 249 5.35 -25.78 -0.40
CA GLN A 249 6.56 -25.22 -0.96
C GLN A 249 6.98 -23.95 -0.19
N PRO A 250 8.29 -23.67 -0.12
CA PRO A 250 8.80 -22.39 0.34
C PRO A 250 8.32 -21.22 -0.51
N THR A 251 8.09 -20.05 0.11
CA THR A 251 7.50 -18.88 -0.55
C THR A 251 8.24 -17.60 -0.21
N VAL A 252 8.47 -16.74 -1.19
CA VAL A 252 9.18 -15.45 -1.01
C VAL A 252 8.33 -14.36 -0.36
N VAL A 253 7.03 -14.64 -0.18
CA VAL A 253 6.07 -13.78 0.52
C VAL A 253 5.24 -14.57 1.52
N PRO A 254 4.75 -13.94 2.60
CA PRO A 254 5.24 -12.65 3.09
C PRO A 254 6.70 -12.76 3.55
N LEU A 255 7.45 -11.66 3.48
CA LEU A 255 8.90 -11.63 3.79
C LEU A 255 9.21 -12.20 5.19
N THR A 256 8.30 -11.98 6.13
CA THR A 256 8.45 -12.38 7.54
C THR A 256 8.04 -13.83 7.83
N LYS A 257 7.54 -14.59 6.84
CA LYS A 257 6.97 -15.94 7.07
C LYS A 257 7.96 -16.95 7.64
N GLU A 258 9.19 -16.96 7.15
CA GLU A 258 10.24 -17.92 7.54
C GLU A 258 11.24 -17.33 8.54
N HIS A 259 10.89 -16.21 9.19
CA HIS A 259 11.79 -15.49 10.09
C HIS A 259 12.08 -16.31 11.36
N ASP A 260 13.35 -16.61 11.60
CA ASP A 260 13.82 -17.23 12.84
C ASP A 260 14.21 -16.16 13.85
N LEU A 261 13.42 -16.01 14.93
CA LEU A 261 13.65 -15.03 16.01
C LEU A 261 15.08 -15.05 16.60
N THR A 262 15.75 -16.21 16.58
CA THR A 262 17.05 -16.42 17.20
C THR A 262 18.21 -16.12 16.25
N GLN A 263 18.02 -16.38 14.96
CA GLN A 263 19.07 -16.25 13.93
C GLN A 263 18.93 -15.00 13.09
N ASP A 264 17.71 -14.56 12.83
CA ASP A 264 17.41 -13.49 11.89
C ASP A 264 17.13 -12.18 12.60
N HIS A 265 17.53 -11.08 11.97
CA HIS A 265 17.23 -9.73 12.42
C HIS A 265 16.84 -8.86 11.24
N LEU A 266 15.64 -8.28 11.31
CA LEU A 266 15.10 -7.44 10.23
C LEU A 266 15.31 -5.96 10.56
N MET A 267 16.16 -5.29 9.79
CA MET A 267 16.43 -3.87 9.93
C MET A 267 15.64 -3.08 8.88
N ILE A 268 14.61 -2.38 9.32
CA ILE A 268 13.75 -1.57 8.45
C ILE A 268 14.14 -0.10 8.59
N PHE A 269 14.53 0.48 7.48
CA PHE A 269 14.84 1.89 7.36
C PHE A 269 13.78 2.58 6.51
N SER A 270 13.37 3.77 6.90
CA SER A 270 12.43 4.59 6.13
C SER A 270 12.90 6.02 6.09
N ASP A 271 12.78 6.65 4.92
CA ASP A 271 12.67 8.11 4.87
C ASP A 271 11.32 8.57 5.45
N PHE A 272 11.23 9.86 5.78
CA PHE A 272 10.03 10.46 6.33
C PHE A 272 9.26 11.31 5.31
N ASP A 273 9.94 12.25 4.67
CA ASP A 273 9.32 13.27 3.83
C ASP A 273 8.82 12.66 2.52
N LEU A 274 7.53 12.83 2.22
CA LEU A 274 6.83 12.26 1.05
C LEU A 274 6.78 10.71 0.99
N THR A 275 7.69 10.02 1.68
CA THR A 275 7.66 8.58 1.92
C THR A 275 6.62 8.21 2.98
N CYS A 276 6.68 8.82 4.17
CA CYS A 276 5.71 8.63 5.24
C CYS A 276 4.63 9.72 5.25
N THR A 277 4.96 10.94 4.84
CA THR A 277 4.07 12.10 4.85
C THR A 277 3.44 12.37 3.49
N VAL A 278 2.31 13.08 3.45
CA VAL A 278 1.74 13.60 2.19
C VAL A 278 2.32 14.98 1.82
N ILE A 279 2.82 15.71 2.82
CA ILE A 279 3.41 17.04 2.67
C ILE A 279 4.82 17.02 3.24
N ASP A 280 5.74 17.69 2.56
CA ASP A 280 7.13 17.87 3.00
C ASP A 280 7.23 18.60 4.35
N SER A 281 8.08 18.10 5.25
CA SER A 281 8.23 18.66 6.59
C SER A 281 8.79 20.08 6.60
N SER A 282 9.64 20.45 5.64
CA SER A 282 10.20 21.80 5.55
C SER A 282 9.11 22.83 5.19
N ALA A 283 8.21 22.47 4.27
CA ALA A 283 7.05 23.28 3.92
C ALA A 283 6.09 23.45 5.12
N MET A 284 5.90 22.39 5.92
CA MET A 284 5.10 22.47 7.14
C MET A 284 5.73 23.38 8.19
N LEU A 285 7.04 23.27 8.43
CA LEU A 285 7.76 24.15 9.36
C LEU A 285 7.69 25.62 8.92
N ALA A 286 7.83 25.90 7.62
CA ALA A 286 7.70 27.24 7.07
C ALA A 286 6.28 27.79 7.24
N GLU A 287 5.24 26.99 6.97
CA GLU A 287 3.85 27.44 7.12
C GLU A 287 3.52 27.76 8.57
N ILE A 288 3.96 26.93 9.53
CA ILE A 288 3.82 27.22 10.96
C ILE A 288 4.55 28.52 11.31
N ALA A 289 5.75 28.74 10.76
CA ALA A 289 6.51 29.96 10.99
C ALA A 289 5.72 31.19 10.50
N ILE A 290 5.08 31.11 9.34
CA ILE A 290 4.29 32.20 8.76
C ILE A 290 3.00 32.47 9.56
N ILE A 291 2.27 31.43 9.94
CA ILE A 291 0.98 31.53 10.64
C ILE A 291 1.16 32.05 12.07
N THR A 292 2.23 31.66 12.75
CA THR A 292 2.48 32.03 14.16
C THR A 292 3.30 33.31 14.31
N ALA A 293 3.66 33.97 13.21
CA ALA A 293 4.41 35.22 13.22
C ALA A 293 3.54 36.41 13.61
N PRO A 294 4.13 37.46 14.22
CA PRO A 294 3.41 38.69 14.49
C PRO A 294 2.95 39.35 13.18
N THR A 295 1.75 39.93 13.21
CA THR A 295 1.33 40.87 12.16
C THR A 295 2.14 42.16 12.30
N SER A 296 2.34 42.89 11.19
CA SER A 296 3.16 44.11 11.14
C SER A 296 2.83 45.17 12.19
N ASP A 297 1.63 45.13 12.76
CA ASP A 297 1.12 46.09 13.75
C ASP A 297 1.41 45.70 15.23
N GLN A 298 2.06 44.56 15.50
CA GLN A 298 2.29 44.02 16.86
C GLN A 298 3.77 43.93 17.26
N SER A 299 4.70 44.54 16.52
CA SER A 299 6.16 44.27 16.64
C SER A 299 6.88 44.92 17.83
N GLU A 300 6.20 45.64 18.72
CA GLU A 300 6.84 46.33 19.86
C GLU A 300 6.36 45.77 21.20
N LEU A 301 6.95 44.64 21.63
CA LEU A 301 6.96 44.22 23.04
C LEU A 301 8.38 43.78 23.39
N GLU A 302 9.04 44.58 24.24
CA GLU A 302 10.42 44.40 24.68
C GLU A 302 10.63 43.05 25.38
N GLY A 303 11.66 42.31 24.95
CA GLY A 303 12.12 41.05 25.56
C GLY A 303 11.94 39.79 24.71
N GLN A 304 11.24 39.86 23.58
CA GLN A 304 11.09 38.73 22.66
C GLN A 304 12.20 38.68 21.62
N ILE A 305 12.64 37.47 21.26
CA ILE A 305 13.59 37.24 20.16
C ILE A 305 13.08 37.96 18.90
N ALA A 306 13.89 38.84 18.30
CA ALA A 306 13.53 39.55 17.07
C ALA A 306 13.18 38.55 15.96
N ARG A 307 11.92 38.57 15.54
CA ARG A 307 11.30 37.65 14.57
C ARG A 307 10.73 38.44 13.39
N MET A 308 10.84 37.87 12.20
CA MET A 308 10.28 38.44 10.97
C MET A 308 8.75 38.53 11.03
N SER A 309 8.17 39.49 10.30
CA SER A 309 6.72 39.57 10.14
C SER A 309 6.20 38.42 9.28
N SER A 310 4.91 38.10 9.38
CA SER A 310 4.27 37.06 8.53
C SER A 310 4.47 37.31 7.03
N ALA A 311 4.41 38.57 6.58
CA ALA A 311 4.62 38.94 5.18
C ALA A 311 6.08 38.74 4.74
N ASP A 312 7.04 39.13 5.58
CA ASP A 312 8.46 38.95 5.28
C ASP A 312 8.83 37.47 5.25
N LEU A 313 8.32 36.66 6.19
CA LEU A 313 8.54 35.21 6.19
C LEU A 313 8.03 34.55 4.93
N ARG A 314 6.83 34.91 4.47
CA ARG A 314 6.28 34.36 3.21
C ARG A 314 7.16 34.74 2.02
N ASN A 315 7.54 36.01 1.89
CA ASN A 315 8.42 36.46 0.81
C ASN A 315 9.79 35.75 0.84
N THR A 316 10.38 35.59 2.02
CA THR A 316 11.67 34.91 2.19
C THR A 316 11.56 33.41 1.92
N TRP A 317 10.50 32.75 2.35
CA TRP A 317 10.25 31.35 2.05
C TRP A 317 10.03 31.11 0.55
N ASP A 318 9.24 31.96 -0.11
CA ASP A 318 9.01 31.89 -1.55
C ASP A 318 10.32 32.05 -2.33
N LEU A 319 11.20 32.97 -1.90
CA LEU A 319 12.53 33.14 -2.47
C LEU A 319 13.42 31.89 -2.27
N LEU A 320 13.50 31.39 -1.04
CA LEU A 320 14.33 30.22 -0.69
C LEU A 320 13.89 28.96 -1.44
N SER A 321 12.58 28.69 -1.48
CA SER A 321 12.00 27.51 -2.14
C SER A 321 12.14 27.57 -3.66
N THR A 322 11.97 28.75 -4.27
CA THR A 322 12.21 28.97 -5.71
C THR A 322 13.67 28.74 -6.05
N GLN A 323 14.57 29.37 -5.28
CA GLN A 323 16.02 29.21 -5.48
C GLN A 323 16.46 27.75 -5.29
N TYR A 324 15.95 27.06 -4.27
CA TYR A 324 16.22 25.64 -4.03
C TYR A 324 15.83 24.79 -5.22
N THR A 325 14.61 24.97 -5.74
CA THR A 325 14.09 24.18 -6.87
C THR A 325 14.95 24.37 -8.12
N GLU A 326 15.32 25.61 -8.44
CA GLU A 326 16.15 25.92 -9.60
C GLU A 326 17.57 25.35 -9.48
N GLU A 327 18.23 25.58 -8.33
CA GLU A 327 19.59 25.10 -8.08
C GLU A 327 19.66 23.58 -7.97
N TYR A 328 18.65 22.93 -7.36
CA TYR A 328 18.56 21.48 -7.28
C TYR A 328 18.48 20.85 -8.67
N GLU A 329 17.60 21.36 -9.55
CA GLU A 329 17.52 20.87 -10.93
C GLU A 329 18.83 21.10 -11.71
N GLN A 330 19.54 22.20 -11.45
CA GLN A 330 20.87 22.43 -12.03
C GLN A 330 21.91 21.43 -11.50
N CYS A 331 21.92 21.16 -10.19
CA CYS A 331 22.81 20.20 -9.55
C CYS A 331 22.56 18.78 -10.08
N ILE A 332 21.30 18.35 -10.17
CA ILE A 332 20.95 17.04 -10.76
C ILE A 332 21.40 16.99 -12.22
N LYS A 333 21.26 18.07 -13.00
CA LYS A 333 21.75 18.14 -14.38
C LYS A 333 23.26 18.05 -14.50
N SER A 334 24.02 18.67 -13.59
CA SER A 334 25.49 18.68 -13.65
C SER A 334 26.10 17.31 -13.35
N ILE A 335 25.42 16.49 -12.54
CA ILE A 335 25.90 15.15 -12.20
C ILE A 335 25.38 14.07 -13.16
N LEU A 336 24.45 14.36 -14.07
CA LEU A 336 23.95 13.37 -15.01
C LEU A 336 25.05 12.98 -16.02
N PRO A 337 25.43 11.69 -16.10
CA PRO A 337 26.35 11.21 -17.13
C PRO A 337 25.80 11.50 -18.53
N SER A 338 26.66 11.74 -19.52
CA SER A 338 26.30 12.04 -20.92
C SER A 338 25.71 10.84 -21.68
N GLU A 339 26.07 9.63 -21.27
CA GLU A 339 25.55 8.37 -21.78
C GLU A 339 25.04 7.49 -20.64
N LYS A 340 24.24 6.47 -20.97
CA LYS A 340 23.79 5.50 -19.96
C LYS A 340 24.99 4.61 -19.59
N ALA A 341 25.35 4.60 -18.31
CA ALA A 341 26.41 3.75 -17.79
C ALA A 341 25.88 2.38 -17.32
N GLU A 342 26.78 1.40 -17.23
CA GLU A 342 26.55 0.21 -16.42
C GLU A 342 26.50 0.60 -14.93
N PHE A 343 25.79 -0.21 -14.12
CA PHE A 343 25.62 0.09 -12.72
C PHE A 343 26.97 0.06 -11.98
N ASN A 344 27.32 1.20 -11.36
CA ASN A 344 28.49 1.33 -10.51
C ASN A 344 28.14 2.18 -9.29
N TYR A 345 28.07 1.52 -8.12
CA TYR A 345 27.72 2.16 -6.86
C TYR A 345 28.69 3.27 -6.47
N GLU A 346 30.00 3.05 -6.64
CA GLU A 346 31.03 4.02 -6.22
C GLU A 346 31.03 5.27 -7.10
N ALA A 347 30.78 5.12 -8.41
CA ALA A 347 30.63 6.26 -9.31
C ALA A 347 29.41 7.12 -8.97
N LEU A 348 28.29 6.47 -8.60
CA LEU A 348 27.08 7.15 -8.15
C LEU A 348 27.28 7.84 -6.79
N HIS A 349 27.95 7.17 -5.85
CA HIS A 349 28.33 7.74 -4.56
C HIS A 349 29.11 9.04 -4.74
N LYS A 350 30.17 9.02 -5.55
CA LYS A 350 30.98 10.21 -5.86
C LYS A 350 30.16 11.32 -6.51
N ALA A 351 29.17 10.98 -7.35
CA ALA A 351 28.30 11.98 -7.95
C ALA A 351 27.40 12.67 -6.92
N LEU A 352 26.87 11.90 -5.96
CA LEU A 352 25.99 12.39 -4.91
C LEU A 352 26.73 13.21 -3.83
N GLU A 353 28.06 13.21 -3.80
CA GLU A 353 28.84 14.18 -3.01
C GLU A 353 28.51 15.63 -3.44
N GLN A 354 28.31 15.89 -4.73
CA GLN A 354 27.93 17.23 -5.22
C GLN A 354 26.52 17.63 -4.77
N VAL A 355 25.59 16.67 -4.72
CA VAL A 355 24.25 16.88 -4.16
C VAL A 355 24.38 17.19 -2.67
N SER A 356 25.23 16.46 -1.95
CA SER A 356 25.50 16.73 -0.54
C SER A 356 26.03 18.14 -0.31
N ASP A 357 26.98 18.62 -1.12
CA ASP A 357 27.48 19.98 -1.01
C ASP A 357 26.40 21.03 -1.30
N PHE A 358 25.50 20.74 -2.25
CA PHE A 358 24.34 21.58 -2.54
C PHE A 358 23.38 21.65 -1.35
N GLU A 359 22.97 20.50 -0.79
CA GLU A 359 22.03 20.46 0.36
C GLU A 359 22.59 21.22 1.56
N LYS A 360 23.89 21.05 1.85
CA LYS A 360 24.58 21.78 2.94
C LYS A 360 24.53 23.30 2.75
N ARG A 361 24.72 23.79 1.52
CA ARG A 361 24.58 25.23 1.21
C ARG A 361 23.13 25.70 1.30
N ALA A 362 22.18 24.90 0.82
CA ALA A 362 20.75 25.23 0.89
C ALA A 362 20.29 25.37 2.36
N ASN A 363 20.65 24.41 3.21
CA ASN A 363 20.35 24.45 4.65
C ASN A 363 21.03 25.65 5.34
N SER A 364 22.28 25.99 4.95
CA SER A 364 22.96 27.18 5.49
C SER A 364 22.18 28.47 5.18
N ARG A 365 21.64 28.62 3.96
CA ARG A 365 20.80 29.78 3.60
C ARG A 365 19.52 29.86 4.42
N VAL A 366 18.90 28.71 4.72
CA VAL A 366 17.70 28.67 5.57
C VAL A 366 18.03 29.17 6.98
N ILE A 367 19.13 28.70 7.57
CA ILE A 367 19.61 29.15 8.90
C ILE A 367 19.91 30.65 8.87
N GLU A 368 20.71 31.11 7.90
CA GLU A 368 21.13 32.51 7.75
C GLU A 368 19.94 33.46 7.51
N SER A 369 18.87 32.99 6.87
CA SER A 369 17.67 33.80 6.64
C SER A 369 16.88 34.11 7.92
N GLY A 370 17.06 33.32 8.98
CA GLY A 370 16.30 33.44 10.22
C GLY A 370 14.83 33.02 10.11
N VAL A 371 14.41 32.37 9.00
CA VAL A 371 13.01 31.96 8.76
C VAL A 371 12.46 31.02 9.84
N LEU A 372 13.33 30.25 10.49
CA LEU A 372 12.99 29.28 11.54
C LEU A 372 13.02 29.87 12.96
N LYS A 373 13.46 31.14 13.10
CA LYS A 373 13.63 31.80 14.39
C LYS A 373 12.28 32.17 14.99
N GLY A 374 12.14 31.94 16.30
CA GLY A 374 10.91 32.28 17.03
C GLY A 374 9.79 31.23 16.94
N LEU A 375 10.02 30.12 16.23
CA LEU A 375 9.11 28.96 16.25
C LEU A 375 9.05 28.35 17.65
N LYS A 376 7.86 28.14 18.19
CA LYS A 376 7.72 27.50 19.50
C LYS A 376 7.67 25.98 19.37
N LEU A 377 8.28 25.28 20.33
CA LEU A 377 8.24 23.82 20.41
C LEU A 377 6.79 23.28 20.47
N GLU A 378 5.88 23.97 21.15
CA GLU A 378 4.46 23.59 21.22
C GLU A 378 3.78 23.61 19.85
N ASP A 379 4.10 24.60 19.01
CA ASP A 379 3.53 24.75 17.68
C ASP A 379 4.06 23.67 16.73
N ILE A 380 5.34 23.33 16.85
CA ILE A 380 5.98 22.24 16.08
C ILE A 380 5.33 20.90 16.43
N LYS A 381 5.17 20.59 17.72
CA LYS A 381 4.53 19.33 18.16
C LYS A 381 3.09 19.24 17.68
N ARG A 382 2.30 20.31 17.84
CA ARG A 382 0.92 20.37 17.37
C ARG A 382 0.82 20.16 15.86
N ALA A 383 1.74 20.72 15.08
CA ALA A 383 1.75 20.49 13.64
C ALA A 383 2.14 19.06 13.27
N GLY A 384 3.07 18.44 14.01
CA GLY A 384 3.38 17.03 13.86
C GLY A 384 2.16 16.15 14.15
N GLU A 385 1.43 16.42 15.23
CA GLU A 385 0.21 15.68 15.59
C GLU A 385 -0.89 15.77 14.51
N LEU A 386 -0.97 16.91 13.81
CA LEU A 386 -1.92 17.16 12.72
C LEU A 386 -1.40 16.73 11.35
N MET A 387 -0.17 16.22 11.27
CA MET A 387 0.46 15.85 10.02
C MET A 387 -0.27 14.66 9.39
N ILE A 388 -0.66 14.81 8.13
CA ILE A 388 -1.29 13.74 7.37
C ILE A 388 -0.19 12.81 6.86
N LEU A 389 -0.21 11.58 7.37
CA LEU A 389 0.65 10.50 6.92
C LEU A 389 -0.02 9.71 5.78
N GLN A 390 0.83 9.12 4.93
CA GLN A 390 0.39 8.26 3.84
C GLN A 390 -0.46 7.10 4.39
N ASP A 391 -1.55 6.80 3.70
CA ASP A 391 -2.49 5.79 4.16
C ASP A 391 -1.81 4.42 4.30
N GLY A 392 -2.01 3.76 5.44
CA GLY A 392 -1.38 2.48 5.78
C GLY A 392 0.04 2.58 6.39
N CYS A 393 0.71 3.73 6.35
CA CYS A 393 2.07 3.91 6.88
C CYS A 393 2.17 3.61 8.38
N ILE A 394 1.38 4.30 9.20
CA ILE A 394 1.32 4.05 10.66
C ILE A 394 0.91 2.61 10.96
N GLY A 395 -0.11 2.10 10.25
CA GLY A 395 -0.60 0.74 10.44
C GLY A 395 0.48 -0.31 10.19
N PHE A 396 1.32 -0.12 9.18
CA PHE A 396 2.45 -0.99 8.89
C PHE A 396 3.45 -1.02 10.05
N PHE A 397 3.97 0.14 10.48
CA PHE A 397 4.94 0.20 11.57
C PHE A 397 4.36 -0.32 12.89
N GLN A 398 3.09 -0.03 13.19
CA GLN A 398 2.40 -0.59 14.36
C GLN A 398 2.36 -2.12 14.33
N LYS A 399 2.04 -2.71 13.18
CA LYS A 399 2.02 -4.18 13.05
C LYS A 399 3.41 -4.77 13.26
N ILE A 400 4.47 -4.13 12.76
CA ILE A 400 5.85 -4.58 12.98
C ILE A 400 6.23 -4.49 14.46
N VAL A 401 6.05 -3.32 15.10
CA VAL A 401 6.41 -3.10 16.51
C VAL A 401 5.66 -4.02 17.46
N LYS A 402 4.38 -4.30 17.18
CA LYS A 402 3.53 -5.16 18.02
C LYS A 402 3.72 -6.65 17.75
N ASN A 403 4.49 -7.04 16.74
CA ASN A 403 4.66 -8.45 16.39
C ASN A 403 5.75 -9.10 17.24
N GLU A 404 5.35 -9.78 18.31
CA GLU A 404 6.26 -10.51 19.21
C GLU A 404 7.00 -11.67 18.50
N ASN A 405 6.53 -12.11 17.34
CA ASN A 405 7.16 -13.16 16.54
C ASN A 405 8.17 -12.60 15.51
N LEU A 406 8.50 -11.31 15.59
CA LEU A 406 9.43 -10.66 14.67
C LEU A 406 10.54 -9.94 15.45
N ASN A 407 11.78 -10.31 15.18
CA ASN A 407 12.97 -9.63 15.68
C ASN A 407 13.34 -8.51 14.70
N ALA A 408 12.60 -7.39 14.76
CA ALA A 408 12.77 -6.25 13.86
C ALA A 408 13.03 -4.93 14.59
N ASN A 409 13.89 -4.11 13.99
CA ASN A 409 14.12 -2.73 14.38
C ASN A 409 13.70 -1.79 13.27
N ILE A 410 13.05 -0.69 13.64
CA ILE A 410 12.66 0.37 12.70
C ILE A 410 13.48 1.62 12.99
N HIS A 411 14.05 2.18 11.92
CA HIS A 411 14.81 3.41 11.93
C HIS A 411 14.25 4.38 10.88
N VAL A 412 13.96 5.61 11.29
CA VAL A 412 13.61 6.69 10.38
C VAL A 412 14.84 7.56 10.19
N ILE A 413 15.32 7.71 8.95
CA ILE A 413 16.48 8.55 8.62
C ILE A 413 16.00 9.66 7.67
N SER A 414 15.95 10.91 8.14
CA SER A 414 15.33 12.02 7.39
C SER A 414 16.12 13.32 7.49
N TYR A 415 16.01 14.14 6.43
CA TYR A 415 16.55 15.50 6.36
C TYR A 415 15.79 16.52 7.20
N CYS A 416 14.65 16.15 7.77
CA CYS A 416 13.80 17.05 8.54
C CYS A 416 14.63 17.92 9.50
N TRP A 417 14.32 19.20 9.55
CA TRP A 417 15.11 20.13 10.34
C TRP A 417 14.86 20.01 11.85
N CYS A 418 13.75 19.37 12.26
CA CYS A 418 13.38 19.22 13.65
C CYS A 418 12.75 17.84 13.93
N GLY A 419 13.46 17.01 14.70
CA GLY A 419 12.99 15.68 15.07
C GLY A 419 11.73 15.65 15.93
N ASP A 420 11.41 16.73 16.66
CA ASP A 420 10.17 16.82 17.44
C ASP A 420 8.92 16.79 16.58
N LEU A 421 9.01 17.27 15.33
CA LEU A 421 7.92 17.19 14.37
C LEU A 421 7.63 15.72 14.00
N ILE A 422 8.67 14.96 13.67
CA ILE A 422 8.59 13.53 13.32
C ILE A 422 8.07 12.73 14.52
N ARG A 423 8.65 12.96 15.72
CA ARG A 423 8.23 12.29 16.96
C ARG A 423 6.74 12.53 17.22
N ALA A 424 6.28 13.77 17.15
CA ALA A 424 4.87 14.10 17.36
C ALA A 424 3.93 13.46 16.31
N ALA A 425 4.35 13.41 15.04
CA ALA A 425 3.58 12.76 13.97
C ALA A 425 3.41 11.25 14.16
N PHE A 426 4.46 10.55 14.63
CA PHE A 426 4.34 9.12 14.94
C PHE A 426 3.63 8.86 16.27
N SER A 427 3.84 9.69 17.30
CA SER A 427 3.15 9.61 18.58
C SER A 427 1.63 9.78 18.45
N SER A 428 1.14 10.67 17.58
CA SER A 428 -0.31 10.80 17.33
C SER A 428 -0.91 9.53 16.70
N GLY A 429 -0.09 8.79 15.95
CA GLY A 429 -0.38 7.45 15.45
C GLY A 429 -0.09 6.32 16.44
N GLY A 430 0.25 6.60 17.70
CA GLY A 430 0.54 5.59 18.73
C GLY A 430 1.85 4.82 18.54
N LEU A 431 2.88 5.48 17.97
CA LEU A 431 4.21 4.93 17.72
C LEU A 431 5.30 5.76 18.42
N ASP A 432 5.49 5.55 19.72
CA ASP A 432 6.47 6.32 20.52
C ASP A 432 7.90 5.72 20.52
N VAL A 433 8.06 4.48 20.04
CA VAL A 433 9.28 3.68 20.21
C VAL A 433 10.19 3.63 18.96
N LEU A 434 9.94 4.49 17.97
CA LEU A 434 10.72 4.51 16.73
C LEU A 434 12.09 5.19 16.93
N ASN A 435 13.13 4.61 16.36
CA ASN A 435 14.45 5.22 16.34
C ASN A 435 14.50 6.29 15.24
N ILE A 436 14.54 7.57 15.61
CA ILE A 436 14.50 8.69 14.66
C ILE A 436 15.89 9.35 14.58
N HIS A 437 16.43 9.41 13.37
CA HIS A 437 17.75 9.95 13.03
C HIS A 437 17.57 11.15 12.09
N THR A 438 17.67 12.35 12.65
CA THR A 438 17.33 13.59 11.94
C THR A 438 18.02 14.78 12.58
N ASN A 439 17.85 15.98 12.01
CA ASN A 439 18.38 17.20 12.58
C ASN A 439 17.53 17.67 13.76
N GLU A 440 18.08 18.54 14.59
CA GLU A 440 17.37 19.07 15.76
C GLU A 440 17.48 20.59 15.80
N PHE A 441 16.42 21.28 16.21
CA PHE A 441 16.48 22.71 16.47
C PHE A 441 17.19 23.00 17.80
N ASN A 442 17.90 24.12 17.84
CA ASN A 442 18.34 24.71 19.11
C ASN A 442 17.26 25.62 19.67
N PHE A 443 16.86 25.37 20.92
CA PHE A 443 15.83 26.13 21.62
C PHE A 443 16.40 26.94 22.79
N GLU A 444 15.88 28.15 22.98
CA GLU A 444 15.99 28.95 24.19
C GLU A 444 14.60 29.03 24.84
N GLU A 445 14.45 28.53 26.07
CA GLU A 445 13.17 28.54 26.81
C GLU A 445 11.96 27.97 26.02
N SER A 446 12.20 27.05 25.08
CA SER A 446 11.22 26.43 24.15
C SER A 446 10.90 27.21 22.87
N VAL A 447 11.67 28.25 22.57
CA VAL A 447 11.60 29.03 21.33
C VAL A 447 12.83 28.76 20.48
N SER A 448 12.64 28.43 19.20
CA SER A 448 13.72 28.15 18.26
C SER A 448 14.59 29.39 18.08
N THR A 449 15.90 29.18 18.21
CA THR A 449 16.92 30.19 17.93
C THR A 449 17.10 30.47 16.43
N GLY A 450 16.56 29.59 15.57
CA GLY A 450 16.79 29.56 14.13
C GLY A 450 17.97 28.66 13.72
N GLU A 451 18.79 28.22 14.68
CA GLU A 451 19.92 27.33 14.45
C GLU A 451 19.50 25.85 14.41
N ILE A 452 20.16 25.07 13.56
CA ILE A 452 19.92 23.64 13.37
C ILE A 452 21.18 22.86 13.76
N VAL A 453 21.03 21.86 14.63
CA VAL A 453 22.03 20.81 14.88
C VAL A 453 21.96 19.83 13.72
N THR A 454 22.90 19.97 12.78
CA THR A 454 22.94 19.23 11.51
C THR A 454 23.55 17.84 11.69
N LYS A 455 22.71 16.84 11.96
CA LYS A 455 23.10 15.42 12.07
C LYS A 455 22.95 14.66 10.75
N VAL A 456 21.85 14.91 10.03
CA VAL A 456 21.52 14.25 8.76
C VAL A 456 20.95 15.30 7.80
N GLN A 457 21.79 15.87 6.95
CA GLN A 457 21.40 16.98 6.06
C GLN A 457 21.64 16.69 4.58
N SER A 458 22.12 15.48 4.24
CA SER A 458 22.57 15.17 2.90
C SER A 458 22.51 13.66 2.57
N PRO A 459 22.59 13.28 1.29
CA PRO A 459 22.59 11.86 0.89
C PRO A 459 23.78 11.10 1.49
N ILE A 460 24.92 11.78 1.66
CA ILE A 460 26.14 11.22 2.24
C ILE A 460 25.97 11.04 3.76
N ASP A 461 25.32 11.99 4.43
CA ASP A 461 25.04 11.88 5.86
C ASP A 461 24.01 10.75 6.13
N LYS A 462 23.02 10.57 5.24
CA LYS A 462 22.06 9.44 5.29
C LYS A 462 22.75 8.08 5.21
N ILE A 463 23.64 7.88 4.23
CA ILE A 463 24.34 6.60 4.09
C ILE A 463 25.35 6.37 5.24
N GLN A 464 25.93 7.43 5.79
CA GLN A 464 26.78 7.34 6.97
C GLN A 464 25.96 6.87 8.18
N ALA A 465 24.83 7.51 8.48
CA ALA A 465 23.93 7.10 9.56
C ALA A 465 23.46 5.65 9.38
N PHE A 466 23.07 5.25 8.16
CA PHE A 466 22.72 3.87 7.84
C PHE A 466 23.85 2.88 8.16
N ASN A 467 25.09 3.20 7.78
CA ASN A 467 26.25 2.33 8.06
C ASN A 467 26.57 2.25 9.55
N ASP A 468 26.48 3.38 10.29
CA ASP A 468 26.77 3.43 11.72
C ASP A 468 25.78 2.55 12.50
N ILE A 469 24.49 2.65 12.18
CA ILE A 469 23.45 1.80 12.78
C ILE A 469 23.73 0.32 12.52
N LEU A 470 24.16 -0.06 11.32
CA LEU A 470 24.48 -1.46 11.01
C LEU A 470 25.75 -1.95 11.72
N GLN A 471 26.73 -1.09 11.95
CA GLN A 471 27.93 -1.45 12.72
C GLN A 471 27.60 -1.74 14.18
N ASP A 472 26.72 -0.94 14.78
CA ASP A 472 26.26 -1.13 16.17
C ASP A 472 25.48 -2.44 16.37
N CYS A 473 24.89 -2.98 15.30
CA CYS A 473 24.14 -4.24 15.32
C CYS A 473 24.98 -5.50 15.03
N SER A 474 26.30 -5.39 14.84
CA SER A 474 27.17 -6.50 14.44
C SER A 474 27.38 -7.57 15.52
N ASN A 475 26.36 -8.41 15.72
CA ASN A 475 26.45 -9.72 16.38
C ASN A 475 26.30 -10.84 15.33
N ASP A 476 26.56 -12.12 15.69
CA ASP A 476 26.50 -13.33 14.84
C ASP A 476 25.10 -13.67 14.22
N ARG A 477 24.26 -12.67 13.92
CA ARG A 477 22.90 -12.83 13.37
C ARG A 477 22.85 -12.55 11.86
N ASN A 478 21.93 -13.21 11.16
CA ASN A 478 21.59 -12.93 9.77
C ASN A 478 20.77 -11.63 9.71
N ILE A 479 21.42 -10.53 9.35
CA ILE A 479 20.74 -9.23 9.20
C ILE A 479 20.19 -9.12 7.79
N LEU A 480 18.87 -8.91 7.67
CA LEU A 480 18.22 -8.51 6.41
C LEU A 480 17.88 -7.03 6.49
N THR A 481 18.38 -6.25 5.54
CA THR A 481 18.15 -4.79 5.50
C THR A 481 17.14 -4.40 4.45
N VAL A 482 16.15 -3.59 4.84
CA VAL A 482 15.19 -2.99 3.91
C VAL A 482 15.20 -1.49 4.07
N TYR A 483 15.30 -0.75 2.97
CA TYR A 483 15.19 0.70 2.97
C TYR A 483 13.99 1.13 2.11
N ILE A 484 13.15 2.00 2.66
CA ILE A 484 11.98 2.58 2.00
C ILE A 484 12.22 4.08 1.82
N GLY A 485 12.12 4.59 0.59
CA GLY A 485 12.30 6.01 0.29
C GLY A 485 11.69 6.40 -1.06
N ASP A 486 11.78 7.67 -1.45
CA ASP A 486 11.15 8.17 -2.69
C ASP A 486 12.05 9.13 -3.51
N THR A 487 13.12 9.64 -2.90
CA THR A 487 13.95 10.72 -3.48
C THR A 487 15.36 10.29 -3.91
N VAL A 488 16.07 11.21 -4.59
CA VAL A 488 17.51 11.08 -4.89
C VAL A 488 18.34 10.99 -3.61
N GLY A 489 17.90 11.65 -2.53
CA GLY A 489 18.59 11.63 -1.25
C GLY A 489 18.73 10.24 -0.63
N ASP A 490 17.78 9.37 -0.94
CA ASP A 490 17.73 8.00 -0.42
C ASP A 490 18.49 7.00 -1.28
N LEU A 491 18.92 7.40 -2.47
CA LEU A 491 19.39 6.48 -3.52
C LEU A 491 20.57 5.60 -3.05
N LEU A 492 21.49 6.15 -2.25
CA LEU A 492 22.62 5.37 -1.73
C LEU A 492 22.19 4.33 -0.71
N CYS A 493 21.26 4.66 0.19
CA CYS A 493 20.74 3.74 1.20
C CYS A 493 19.84 2.67 0.55
N LEU A 494 18.96 3.09 -0.36
CA LEU A 494 18.13 2.22 -1.19
C LEU A 494 18.96 1.15 -1.91
N LEU A 495 20.08 1.55 -2.52
CA LEU A 495 20.96 0.63 -3.22
C LEU A 495 21.87 -0.18 -2.29
N LYS A 496 22.16 0.32 -1.09
CA LYS A 496 23.02 -0.38 -0.11
C LYS A 496 22.25 -1.51 0.58
N ALA A 497 20.99 -1.28 0.92
CA ALA A 497 20.11 -2.25 1.55
C ALA A 497 19.92 -3.49 0.67
N ASP A 498 19.63 -4.64 1.29
CA ASP A 498 19.36 -5.90 0.58
C ASP A 498 18.09 -5.81 -0.27
N ILE A 499 17.12 -5.03 0.21
CA ILE A 499 15.89 -4.68 -0.47
C ILE A 499 15.71 -3.16 -0.43
N GLY A 500 15.87 -2.50 -1.58
CA GLY A 500 15.54 -1.08 -1.74
C GLY A 500 14.14 -0.93 -2.33
N ILE A 501 13.20 -0.35 -1.57
CA ILE A 501 11.83 -0.09 -1.99
C ILE A 501 11.63 1.39 -2.23
N VAL A 502 11.17 1.74 -3.44
CA VAL A 502 10.86 3.10 -3.83
C VAL A 502 9.35 3.27 -3.90
N ILE A 503 8.79 4.07 -2.99
CA ILE A 503 7.38 4.47 -3.04
C ILE A 503 7.24 5.70 -3.94
N ASP A 504 6.25 5.70 -4.83
CA ASP A 504 5.93 6.83 -5.73
C ASP A 504 7.14 7.49 -6.41
N CYS A 505 8.06 6.64 -6.90
CA CYS A 505 9.36 7.00 -7.48
C CYS A 505 9.37 8.33 -8.25
N SER A 506 10.01 9.34 -7.65
CA SER A 506 10.14 10.68 -8.23
C SER A 506 10.83 10.67 -9.61
N SER A 507 10.46 11.63 -10.45
CA SER A 507 10.98 11.74 -11.83
C SER A 507 12.49 11.95 -11.86
N SER A 508 13.02 12.77 -10.95
CA SER A 508 14.46 13.03 -10.81
C SER A 508 15.23 11.81 -10.31
N LEU A 509 14.71 11.06 -9.33
CA LEU A 509 15.29 9.78 -8.90
C LEU A 509 15.37 8.78 -10.06
N ARG A 510 14.26 8.60 -10.77
CA ARG A 510 14.19 7.68 -11.91
C ARG A 510 15.14 8.08 -13.04
N ARG A 511 15.22 9.38 -13.35
CA ARG A 511 16.09 9.95 -14.38
C ARG A 511 17.56 9.73 -14.03
N LEU A 512 17.97 10.11 -12.83
CA LEU A 512 19.35 9.98 -12.36
C LEU A 512 19.75 8.51 -12.25
N GLY A 513 18.98 7.71 -11.51
CA GLY A 513 19.27 6.30 -11.27
C GLY A 513 19.46 5.53 -12.58
N ARG A 514 18.57 5.71 -13.57
CA ARG A 514 18.68 5.02 -14.88
C ARG A 514 19.96 5.36 -15.65
N ARG A 515 20.47 6.59 -15.51
CA ARG A 515 21.73 7.01 -16.16
C ARG A 515 22.95 6.40 -15.51
N TYR A 516 22.85 6.12 -14.21
CA TYR A 516 23.81 5.35 -13.42
C TYR A 516 23.56 3.83 -13.45
N GLY A 517 22.78 3.33 -14.41
CA GLY A 517 22.56 1.89 -14.59
C GLY A 517 21.57 1.24 -13.61
N VAL A 518 20.89 2.02 -12.74
CA VAL A 518 19.89 1.49 -11.82
C VAL A 518 18.61 1.08 -12.55
N SER A 519 18.11 -0.11 -12.23
CA SER A 519 16.87 -0.67 -12.76
C SER A 519 15.75 -0.53 -11.73
N PHE A 520 14.69 0.19 -12.12
CA PHE A 520 13.48 0.35 -11.32
C PHE A 520 12.44 -0.66 -11.80
N VAL A 521 12.12 -1.65 -10.97
CA VAL A 521 11.25 -2.77 -11.32
C VAL A 521 10.04 -2.78 -10.39
N PRO A 522 8.79 -2.90 -10.88
CA PRO A 522 7.64 -3.04 -10.00
C PRO A 522 7.78 -4.27 -9.09
N LEU A 523 7.42 -4.12 -7.80
CA LEU A 523 7.70 -5.13 -6.77
C LEU A 523 7.04 -6.48 -7.09
N LEU A 524 5.75 -6.51 -7.44
CA LEU A 524 5.03 -7.76 -7.71
C LEU A 524 5.65 -8.60 -8.86
N PRO A 525 5.92 -8.05 -10.07
CA PRO A 525 6.66 -8.77 -11.10
C PRO A 525 8.03 -9.29 -10.65
N ALA A 526 8.75 -8.50 -9.85
CA ALA A 526 10.02 -8.95 -9.31
C ALA A 526 9.85 -10.14 -8.35
N LEU A 527 8.84 -10.10 -7.47
CA LEU A 527 8.54 -11.20 -6.54
C LEU A 527 8.19 -12.49 -7.28
N VAL A 528 7.45 -12.40 -8.38
CA VAL A 528 7.14 -13.56 -9.22
C VAL A 528 8.41 -14.18 -9.82
N GLU A 529 9.33 -13.37 -10.33
CA GLU A 529 10.62 -13.87 -10.83
C GLU A 529 11.51 -14.41 -9.69
N LYS A 530 11.51 -13.76 -8.52
CA LYS A 530 12.22 -14.25 -7.33
C LYS A 530 11.67 -15.59 -6.84
N GLN A 531 10.36 -15.78 -6.88
CA GLN A 531 9.73 -17.07 -6.56
C GLN A 531 10.16 -18.17 -7.55
N LYS A 532 10.29 -17.87 -8.85
CA LYS A 532 10.87 -18.79 -9.85
C LYS A 532 12.30 -19.19 -9.47
N GLN A 533 13.16 -18.20 -9.22
CA GLN A 533 14.57 -18.41 -8.84
C GLN A 533 14.72 -19.23 -7.55
N TYR A 534 13.84 -18.99 -6.59
CA TYR A 534 13.86 -19.68 -5.31
C TYR A 534 13.45 -21.15 -5.45
N ALA A 535 12.43 -21.46 -6.27
CA ALA A 535 12.05 -22.83 -6.58
C ALA A 535 13.15 -23.61 -7.33
N GLU A 536 14.01 -22.92 -8.09
CA GLU A 536 15.17 -23.51 -8.78
C GLU A 536 16.38 -23.76 -7.85
N GLY A 537 16.28 -23.43 -6.55
CA GLY A 537 17.31 -23.69 -5.55
C GLY A 537 18.32 -22.55 -5.34
N SER A 538 17.99 -21.32 -5.74
CA SER A 538 18.85 -20.16 -5.52
C SER A 538 18.94 -19.81 -4.02
N SER A 539 20.15 -19.81 -3.45
CA SER A 539 20.41 -19.65 -2.01
C SER A 539 20.37 -18.20 -1.49
N CYS A 540 20.41 -17.19 -2.37
CA CYS A 540 20.38 -15.78 -1.98
C CYS A 540 19.43 -14.99 -2.91
N ILE A 541 18.23 -14.70 -2.41
CA ILE A 541 17.17 -14.04 -3.18
C ILE A 541 17.39 -12.52 -3.22
N TRP A 542 17.82 -11.94 -2.09
CA TRP A 542 17.98 -10.50 -1.90
C TRP A 542 19.45 -10.15 -1.73
N LYS A 543 19.90 -9.07 -2.38
CA LYS A 543 21.30 -8.67 -2.35
C LYS A 543 21.45 -7.18 -2.53
N GLY A 544 22.14 -6.55 -1.57
CA GLY A 544 22.53 -5.16 -1.67
C GLY A 544 23.47 -4.88 -2.82
N LYS A 545 23.48 -3.63 -3.28
CA LYS A 545 24.27 -3.13 -4.43
C LYS A 545 24.05 -3.94 -5.71
N SER A 546 22.85 -4.50 -5.91
CA SER A 546 22.48 -5.21 -7.15
C SER A 546 22.18 -4.27 -8.33
N GLY A 547 21.99 -2.97 -8.06
CA GLY A 547 21.52 -2.00 -9.05
C GLY A 547 20.04 -2.13 -9.36
N ILE A 548 19.29 -2.93 -8.59
CA ILE A 548 17.84 -3.11 -8.75
C ILE A 548 17.15 -2.45 -7.55
N LEU A 549 16.14 -1.62 -7.84
CA LEU A 549 15.24 -1.03 -6.85
C LEU A 549 13.80 -1.42 -7.19
N TYR A 550 13.03 -1.74 -6.16
CA TYR A 550 11.65 -2.22 -6.29
C TYR A 550 10.67 -1.07 -6.12
N THR A 551 9.83 -0.81 -7.11
CA THR A 551 8.85 0.29 -7.05
C THR A 551 7.49 -0.19 -6.58
N VAL A 552 6.87 0.57 -5.69
CA VAL A 552 5.50 0.40 -5.20
C VAL A 552 4.73 1.70 -5.32
N THR A 553 3.40 1.62 -5.23
CA THR A 553 2.50 2.79 -5.32
C THR A 553 1.82 3.11 -3.99
N SER A 554 1.99 2.26 -2.97
CA SER A 554 1.32 2.44 -1.69
C SER A 554 1.99 1.67 -0.56
N TRP A 555 1.73 2.06 0.68
CA TRP A 555 2.09 1.28 1.87
C TRP A 555 1.33 -0.05 1.96
N ALA A 556 0.20 -0.21 1.26
CA ALA A 556 -0.50 -1.48 1.19
C ALA A 556 0.32 -2.54 0.43
N ASP A 557 1.02 -2.16 -0.64
CA ASP A 557 1.98 -3.05 -1.33
C ASP A 557 3.09 -3.52 -0.38
N ILE A 558 3.65 -2.57 0.40
CA ILE A 558 4.71 -2.84 1.38
C ILE A 558 4.19 -3.77 2.48
N ASN A 559 3.02 -3.49 3.05
CA ASN A 559 2.41 -4.36 4.07
C ASN A 559 2.16 -5.77 3.52
N ALA A 560 1.56 -5.87 2.33
CA ALA A 560 1.24 -7.15 1.72
C ALA A 560 2.52 -7.98 1.42
N PHE A 561 3.58 -7.32 0.97
CA PHE A 561 4.89 -7.95 0.79
C PHE A 561 5.52 -8.43 2.12
N PHE A 562 5.53 -7.59 3.15
CA PHE A 562 6.24 -7.89 4.40
C PHE A 562 5.50 -8.85 5.31
N LEU A 563 4.21 -8.57 5.54
CA LEU A 563 3.39 -9.20 6.58
C LEU A 563 2.27 -10.05 6.00
N GLY A 564 1.94 -9.86 4.73
CA GLY A 564 0.73 -10.44 4.14
C GLY A 564 -0.50 -9.63 4.54
N TRP A 565 -1.61 -10.34 4.78
CA TRP A 565 -2.90 -9.73 5.11
C TRP A 565 -3.09 -9.53 6.61
#